data_AF-A0A1E1KKN9-F1
#
_entry.id   AF-A0A1E1KKN9-F1
#
_cell.length_a   1.000
_cell.length_b   1.000
_cell.length_c   1.000
_cell.angle_alpha   90.00
_cell.angle_beta   90.00
_cell.angle_gamma   90.00
#
_symmetry.space_group_name_H-M   'P 1'
#
loop_
_entity.id
_entity.type
_entity.pdbx_description
1 polymer ?
#
loop_
_entity_poly.entity_id
_entity_poly.type
_entity_poly.pdbx_seq_one_letter_code
_entity_poly.pdbx_strand_id
1 'polypeptide(L)'
;MEGIKTDHPQTPPSIPSDEPKYGGFTRFEIELEFVQALASPFYLNHLASQKYLEDPAFIAYISYLQYWQHPPYAKFLNYPGPTLKNLELLQQERFRADILSPEIVAKLFEEGVKKGLEGPGS
;
A
#
# COMPACT_ATOMS: atom_id res chain seq x y z
N MET A 1 -22.52 -6.93 -19.97
CA MET A 1 -21.62 -6.31 -18.97
C MET A 1 -20.35 -7.12 -18.97
N GLU A 2 -19.36 -6.71 -19.76
CA GLU A 2 -18.07 -7.38 -19.80
C GLU A 2 -17.31 -7.05 -18.51
N GLY A 3 -16.89 -8.10 -17.80
CA GLY A 3 -16.07 -7.96 -16.60
C GLY A 3 -14.72 -7.35 -16.96
N ILE A 4 -14.34 -6.29 -16.25
CA ILE A 4 -13.00 -5.71 -16.34
C ILE A 4 -12.02 -6.78 -15.86
N LYS A 5 -11.37 -7.45 -16.80
CA LYS A 5 -10.15 -8.21 -16.54
C LYS A 5 -9.04 -7.19 -16.33
N THR A 6 -8.68 -6.91 -15.09
CA THR A 6 -7.49 -6.11 -14.75
C THR A 6 -6.25 -6.99 -14.97
N ASP A 7 -5.88 -7.18 -16.24
CA ASP A 7 -4.61 -7.77 -16.64
C ASP A 7 -3.66 -6.64 -17.09
N HIS A 8 -3.10 -5.93 -16.12
CA HIS A 8 -2.05 -4.95 -16.36
C HIS A 8 -0.91 -5.20 -15.37
N PRO A 9 0.26 -5.69 -15.79
CA PRO A 9 1.47 -5.33 -15.09
C PRO A 9 1.64 -3.82 -15.27
N GLN A 10 1.14 -3.02 -14.31
CA GLN A 10 1.38 -1.58 -14.27
C GLN A 10 2.88 -1.37 -14.05
N THR A 11 3.67 -1.40 -15.12
CA THR A 11 5.05 -0.93 -15.03
C THR A 11 4.97 0.58 -14.80
N PRO A 12 5.53 1.13 -13.71
CA PRO A 12 5.50 2.56 -13.48
C PRO A 12 6.18 3.27 -14.66
N PRO A 13 5.68 4.44 -15.07
CA PRO A 13 6.27 5.17 -16.18
C PRO A 13 7.75 5.43 -15.91
N SER A 14 8.58 5.34 -16.96
CA SER A 14 10.02 5.58 -16.86
C SER A 14 10.28 6.96 -16.26
N ILE A 15 11.08 7.02 -15.20
CA ILE A 15 11.44 8.27 -14.52
C ILE A 15 12.34 9.09 -15.46
N PRO A 16 11.92 10.29 -15.89
CA PRO A 16 12.76 11.17 -16.69
C PRO A 16 14.01 11.59 -15.91
N SER A 17 15.15 11.77 -16.58
CA SER A 17 16.40 12.20 -15.92
C SER A 17 16.31 13.59 -15.28
N ASP A 18 15.40 14.43 -15.76
CA ASP A 18 15.16 15.79 -15.25
C ASP A 18 13.90 15.88 -14.37
N GLU A 19 13.51 14.78 -13.70
CA GLU A 19 12.36 14.79 -12.78
C GLU A 19 12.55 15.84 -11.67
N PRO A 20 11.54 16.70 -11.41
CA PRO A 20 11.60 17.65 -10.31
C PRO A 20 11.67 16.92 -8.97
N LYS A 21 12.60 17.35 -8.11
CA LYS A 21 12.71 16.86 -6.74
C LYS A 21 11.77 17.64 -5.83
N TYR A 22 11.05 16.93 -4.96
CA TYR A 22 10.17 17.53 -3.97
C TYR A 22 10.85 17.44 -2.60
N GLY A 23 11.24 18.59 -2.04
CA GLY A 23 11.98 18.61 -0.78
C GLY A 23 13.35 17.90 -0.84
N GLY A 24 13.92 17.72 -2.03
CA GLY A 24 15.16 16.99 -2.25
C GLY A 24 15.00 15.51 -2.61
N PHE A 25 13.78 14.98 -2.56
CA PHE A 25 13.48 13.58 -2.86
C PHE A 25 12.89 13.41 -4.26
N THR A 26 13.23 12.29 -4.89
CA THR A 26 12.62 11.81 -6.13
C THR A 26 11.21 11.30 -5.87
N ARG A 27 10.40 11.18 -6.92
CA ARG A 27 9.08 10.55 -6.81
C ARG A 27 9.18 9.13 -6.28
N PHE A 28 10.18 8.37 -6.73
CA PHE A 28 10.41 7.00 -6.30
C PHE A 28 10.63 6.90 -4.78
N GLU A 29 11.46 7.77 -4.20
CA GLU A 29 11.72 7.78 -2.76
C GLU A 29 10.46 8.12 -1.96
N ILE A 30 9.68 9.09 -2.44
CA ILE A 30 8.41 9.49 -1.80
C ILE A 30 7.39 8.35 -1.88
N GLU A 31 7.25 7.70 -3.04
CA GLU A 31 6.37 6.55 -3.22
C GLU A 31 6.80 5.37 -2.35
N LEU A 32 8.10 5.12 -2.22
CA LEU A 32 8.65 4.06 -1.39
C LEU A 32 8.35 4.29 0.10
N GLU A 33 8.57 5.51 0.61
CA GLU A 33 8.24 5.86 1.99
C GLU A 33 6.74 5.74 2.25
N PHE A 34 5.93 6.27 1.33
CA PHE A 34 4.47 6.19 1.43
C PHE A 34 3.97 4.74 1.46
N VAL A 35 4.45 3.89 0.55
CA VAL A 35 4.05 2.48 0.48
C VAL A 35 4.46 1.74 1.74
N GLN A 36 5.67 1.98 2.27
CA GLN A 36 6.09 1.37 3.52
C GLN A 36 5.25 1.83 4.72
N ALA A 37 4.75 3.08 4.73
CA ALA A 37 3.86 3.55 5.77
C ALA A 37 2.52 2.77 5.80
N LEU A 38 2.07 2.21 4.67
CA LEU A 38 0.87 1.36 4.60
C LEU A 38 1.01 0.06 5.39
N ALA A 39 2.21 -0.33 5.82
CA ALA A 39 2.40 -1.44 6.76
C ALA A 39 1.71 -1.22 8.11
N SER A 40 1.49 0.04 8.51
CA SER A 40 0.90 0.40 9.81
C SER A 40 -0.64 0.43 9.74
N PRO A 41 -1.37 -0.43 10.48
CA PRO A 41 -2.83 -0.40 10.52
C PRO A 41 -3.39 0.94 11.03
N PHE A 42 -2.66 1.62 11.92
CA PHE A 42 -3.03 2.95 12.42
C PHE A 42 -2.95 4.01 11.32
N TYR A 43 -1.98 3.90 10.41
CA TYR A 43 -1.89 4.82 9.28
C TYR A 43 -3.04 4.59 8.28
N LEU A 44 -3.43 3.33 8.04
CA LEU A 44 -4.61 3.03 7.22
C LEU A 44 -5.89 3.60 7.84
N ASN A 45 -6.07 3.45 9.14
CA ASN A 45 -7.19 4.05 9.87
C ASN A 45 -7.17 5.58 9.77
N HIS A 46 -5.99 6.20 9.89
CA HIS A 46 -5.84 7.64 9.70
C HIS A 46 -6.29 8.06 8.29
N LEU A 47 -5.82 7.40 7.23
CA LEU A 47 -6.24 7.66 5.85
C LEU A 47 -7.76 7.54 5.68
N ALA A 48 -8.36 6.52 6.28
CA ALA A 48 -9.82 6.32 6.26
C ALA A 48 -10.56 7.45 7.01
N SER A 49 -10.08 7.85 8.20
CA SER A 49 -10.67 8.92 9.01
C SER A 49 -10.66 10.28 8.31
N GLN A 50 -9.66 10.50 7.45
CA GLN A 50 -9.52 11.70 6.62
C GLN A 50 -10.25 11.58 5.27
N LYS A 51 -11.00 10.49 5.06
CA LYS A 51 -11.77 10.19 3.84
C LYS A 51 -10.94 10.06 2.57
N TYR A 52 -9.63 9.87 2.66
CA TYR A 52 -8.79 9.59 1.48
C TYR A 52 -9.20 8.28 0.80
N LEU A 53 -9.64 7.28 1.58
CA LEU A 53 -10.06 5.98 1.03
C LEU A 53 -11.43 6.01 0.35
N GLU A 54 -12.12 7.16 0.33
CA GLU A 54 -13.36 7.41 -0.40
C GLU A 54 -13.11 8.18 -1.71
N ASP A 55 -11.95 8.85 -1.86
CA ASP A 55 -11.61 9.65 -3.03
C ASP A 55 -11.19 8.76 -4.22
N PRO A 56 -11.93 8.78 -5.35
CA PRO A 56 -11.59 8.02 -6.56
C PRO A 56 -10.17 8.27 -7.07
N ALA A 57 -9.65 9.49 -6.95
CA ALA A 57 -8.30 9.81 -7.38
C ALA A 57 -7.25 9.12 -6.50
N PHE A 58 -7.45 9.14 -5.18
CA PHE A 58 -6.58 8.44 -4.23
C PHE A 58 -6.66 6.92 -4.40
N ILE A 59 -7.84 6.36 -4.62
CA ILE A 59 -8.02 4.92 -4.89
C ILE A 59 -7.27 4.50 -6.16
N ALA A 60 -7.37 5.29 -7.23
CA ALA A 60 -6.61 5.06 -8.45
C ALA A 60 -5.09 5.12 -8.19
N TYR A 61 -4.63 6.02 -7.32
CA TYR A 61 -3.23 6.09 -6.92
C TYR A 61 -2.77 4.84 -6.13
N ILE A 62 -3.56 4.35 -5.17
CA ILE A 62 -3.27 3.09 -4.46
C ILE A 62 -3.26 1.89 -5.44
N SER A 63 -4.11 1.91 -6.46
CA SER A 63 -4.11 0.91 -7.54
C SER A 63 -2.84 1.00 -8.40
N TYR A 64 -2.40 2.21 -8.75
CA TYR A 64 -1.12 2.42 -9.42
C TYR A 64 0.04 1.85 -8.60
N LEU A 65 0.06 2.05 -7.28
CA LEU A 65 1.12 1.55 -6.39
C LEU A 65 1.20 0.02 -6.30
N GLN A 66 0.26 -0.75 -6.87
CA GLN A 66 0.36 -2.23 -6.89
C GLN A 66 1.65 -2.74 -7.54
N TYR A 67 2.30 -1.93 -8.39
CA TYR A 67 3.57 -2.30 -9.04
C TYR A 67 4.69 -2.67 -8.05
N TRP A 68 4.65 -2.17 -6.81
CA TRP A 68 5.62 -2.51 -5.76
C TRP A 68 5.64 -3.99 -5.39
N GLN A 69 4.59 -4.76 -5.75
CA GLN A 69 4.54 -6.22 -5.57
C GLN A 69 5.46 -6.98 -6.53
N HIS A 70 5.88 -6.36 -7.63
CA HIS A 70 6.63 -7.03 -8.68
C HIS A 70 8.13 -6.70 -8.62
N PRO A 71 9.01 -7.62 -9.05
CA PRO A 71 10.40 -7.28 -9.34
C PRO A 71 10.48 -6.18 -10.40
N PRO A 72 11.48 -5.27 -10.34
CA PRO A 72 12.58 -5.21 -9.37
C PRO A 72 12.25 -4.42 -8.09
N TYR A 73 10.99 -4.02 -7.86
CA TYR A 73 10.62 -3.02 -6.86
C TYR A 73 10.47 -3.58 -5.44
N ALA A 74 9.92 -4.79 -5.32
CA ALA A 74 9.64 -5.41 -4.01
C ALA A 74 10.87 -5.51 -3.09
N LYS A 75 12.09 -5.61 -3.66
CA LYS A 75 13.35 -5.70 -2.91
C LYS A 75 13.70 -4.44 -2.11
N PHE A 76 13.07 -3.30 -2.40
CA PHE A 76 13.33 -2.04 -1.71
C PHE A 76 12.47 -1.88 -0.44
N LEU A 77 11.48 -2.76 -0.22
CA LEU A 77 10.60 -2.70 0.94
C LEU A 77 11.29 -3.31 2.17
N ASN A 78 11.32 -2.58 3.29
CA ASN A 78 11.83 -3.09 4.56
C ASN A 78 10.92 -4.15 5.19
N TYR A 79 9.60 -4.00 5.01
CA TYR A 79 8.57 -4.88 5.58
C TYR A 79 7.59 -5.35 4.51
N PRO A 80 8.02 -6.17 3.53
CA PRO A 80 7.22 -6.50 2.35
C PRO A 80 5.91 -7.20 2.71
N GLY A 81 5.90 -8.10 3.70
CA GLY A 81 4.70 -8.86 4.07
C GLY A 81 3.50 -7.96 4.47
N PRO A 82 3.58 -7.20 5.56
CA PRO A 82 2.49 -6.30 5.98
C PRO A 82 2.18 -5.22 4.94
N THR A 83 3.21 -4.66 4.30
CA THR A 83 3.06 -3.61 3.28
C THR A 83 2.22 -4.10 2.11
N LEU A 84 2.61 -5.21 1.48
CA LEU A 84 1.95 -5.74 0.29
C LEU A 84 0.56 -6.29 0.62
N LYS A 85 0.39 -6.97 1.77
CA LYS A 85 -0.93 -7.42 2.24
C LYS A 85 -1.90 -6.25 2.37
N ASN A 86 -1.49 -5.17 3.02
CA ASN A 86 -2.37 -4.02 3.23
C ASN A 86 -2.67 -3.28 1.92
N LEU A 87 -1.67 -3.17 1.05
CA LEU A 87 -1.82 -2.59 -0.29
C LEU A 87 -2.84 -3.38 -1.16
N GLU A 88 -2.87 -4.70 -1.03
CA GLU A 88 -3.89 -5.57 -1.65
C GLU A 88 -5.27 -5.39 -1.00
N LEU A 89 -5.35 -5.40 0.34
CA LEU A 89 -6.61 -5.20 1.07
C LEU A 89 -7.26 -3.86 0.73
N LEU A 90 -6.49 -2.79 0.54
CA LEU A 90 -6.99 -1.47 0.16
C LEU A 90 -7.66 -1.43 -1.21
N GLN A 91 -7.47 -2.42 -2.09
CA GLN A 91 -8.24 -2.54 -3.34
C GLN A 91 -9.70 -2.92 -3.06
N GLN A 92 -10.00 -3.51 -1.91
CA GLN A 92 -11.33 -3.95 -1.54
C GLN A 92 -12.10 -2.79 -0.91
N GLU A 93 -13.17 -2.34 -1.56
CA GLU A 93 -14.03 -1.26 -1.06
C GLU A 93 -14.55 -1.53 0.36
N ARG A 94 -14.94 -2.78 0.63
CA ARG A 94 -15.38 -3.20 1.96
C ARG A 94 -14.30 -2.96 3.02
N PHE A 95 -13.05 -3.33 2.73
CA PHE A 95 -11.95 -3.13 3.67
C PHE A 95 -11.67 -1.64 3.91
N ARG A 96 -11.76 -0.81 2.88
CA ARG A 96 -11.62 0.65 2.99
C ARG A 96 -12.64 1.27 3.97
N ALA A 97 -13.85 0.72 4.03
CA ALA A 97 -14.85 1.09 5.02
C ALA A 97 -14.56 0.47 6.41
N ASP A 98 -14.25 -0.83 6.46
CA ASP A 98 -14.07 -1.58 7.71
C ASP A 98 -12.87 -1.09 8.53
N ILE A 99 -11.80 -0.60 7.90
CA ILE A 99 -10.58 -0.15 8.60
C ILE A 99 -10.76 1.12 9.46
N LEU A 100 -11.92 1.80 9.37
CA LEU A 100 -12.32 2.83 10.33
C LEU A 100 -12.54 2.26 11.74
N SER A 101 -12.89 0.98 11.85
CA SER A 101 -13.17 0.32 13.12
C SER A 101 -11.89 0.08 13.93
N PRO A 102 -11.84 0.52 15.21
CA PRO A 102 -10.72 0.22 16.11
C PRO A 102 -10.48 -1.28 16.30
N GLU A 103 -11.54 -2.10 16.22
CA GLU A 103 -11.44 -3.56 16.33
C GLU A 103 -10.66 -4.16 15.14
N ILE A 104 -10.93 -3.69 13.92
CA ILE A 104 -10.22 -4.13 12.71
C ILE A 104 -8.75 -3.71 12.79
N VAL A 105 -8.46 -2.49 13.24
CA VAL A 105 -7.09 -2.00 13.44
C VAL A 105 -6.33 -2.87 14.44
N ALA A 106 -6.93 -3.16 15.59
CA ALA A 106 -6.33 -4.01 16.63
C ALA A 106 -6.03 -5.42 16.09
N LYS A 107 -6.98 -6.02 15.38
CA LYS A 107 -6.80 -7.34 14.77
C LYS A 107 -5.65 -7.36 13.76
N LEU A 108 -5.55 -6.36 12.87
CA LEU A 108 -4.45 -6.28 11.91
C LEU A 108 -3.10 -6.11 12.61
N PHE A 109 -3.06 -5.32 13.70
CA PHE A 109 -1.85 -5.13 14.49
C PHE A 109 -1.41 -6.43 15.16
N GLU A 110 -2.32 -7.14 15.83
CA GLU A 110 -2.07 -8.44 16.47
C GLU A 110 -1.61 -9.50 15.46
N GLU A 111 -2.25 -9.59 14.30
CA GLU A 111 -1.82 -10.48 13.21
C GLU A 111 -0.40 -10.16 12.72
N GLY A 112 -0.06 -8.86 12.63
CA GLY A 112 1.28 -8.40 12.28
C GLY A 112 2.33 -8.80 13.32
N VAL A 113 2.03 -8.59 14.60
CA VAL A 113 2.90 -8.98 15.72
C VAL A 113 3.12 -10.49 15.73
N LYS A 114 2.05 -11.28 15.61
CA LYS A 114 2.13 -12.75 15.61
C LYS A 114 3.04 -13.26 14.50
N LYS A 115 2.85 -12.79 13.25
CA LYS A 115 3.69 -13.18 12.11
C LYS A 115 5.15 -12.72 12.26
N GLY A 116 5.39 -11.57 12.91
CA GLY A 116 6.73 -11.10 13.22
C GLY A 116 7.44 -11.98 14.26
N LEU A 117 6.71 -12.52 15.23
CA LEU A 117 7.22 -13.44 16.24
C LEU A 117 7.46 -14.86 15.71
N GLU A 118 6.66 -15.31 14.74
CA GLU A 118 6.76 -16.65 14.17
C GLU A 118 8.03 -16.86 13.32
N GLY A 119 8.65 -15.77 12.81
CA GLY A 119 9.94 -15.81 12.11
C GLY A 119 10.00 -16.74 10.88
N PRO A 120 11.06 -16.71 10.06
CA PRO A 120 11.29 -17.75 9.06
C PRO A 120 11.94 -18.95 9.74
N GLY A 121 11.15 -19.77 10.44
CA GLY A 121 11.63 -21.00 11.06
C GLY A 121 10.79 -21.46 12.26
N SER A 122 9.74 -22.23 11.97
CA SER A 122 9.25 -23.31 12.84
C SER A 122 8.93 -24.51 11.98
#